data_AF-A0AAV5ZVI3-F1
#
_entry.id   AF-A0AAV5ZVI3-F1
#
_cell.length_a   1.000
_cell.length_b   1.000
_cell.length_c   1.000
_cell.angle_alpha   90.00
_cell.angle_beta   90.00
_cell.angle_gamma   90.00
#
_symmetry.space_group_name_H-M   'P 1'
#
loop_
_entity.id
_entity.type
_entity.pdbx_description
1 polymer ?
#
loop_
_entity_poly.entity_id
_entity_poly.type
_entity_poly.pdbx_seq_one_letter_code
_entity_poly.pdbx_strand_id
1 'polypeptide(L)'
;MKGLGTVLVAGVALGSLLSGALTPVSAQIYRWTDERGEVRYSQGIHSIPPQFRAGAVMMSTPSQPAAPTPAAPEPPAASGAPAGTTPAGGARIPFTPGQPIMVNARINGGGSTQLLLDTGAQGTVISPTALAALGISYRNAVRGSIKGVTGNADVLAVRIESIEVEGARFGPLLVVAHDAGLGSGRDGLLGRDFLDNFIVTIDSANRVVTLSPKK
;
A
#
# COMPACT_ATOMS: atom_id res chain seq x y z
N MET A 1 -44.30 -62.52 -23.47
CA MET A 1 -43.65 -62.68 -24.80
C MET A 1 -43.31 -61.29 -25.34
N LYS A 2 -42.06 -61.11 -25.84
CA LYS A 2 -41.36 -59.89 -26.29
C LYS A 2 -40.86 -59.01 -25.12
N GLY A 3 -39.58 -58.92 -24.72
CA GLY A 3 -38.30 -58.72 -25.46
C GLY A 3 -38.08 -57.19 -25.59
N LEU A 4 -36.99 -56.49 -25.24
CA LEU A 4 -35.56 -56.77 -25.01
C LEU A 4 -34.93 -55.45 -24.46
N GLY A 5 -33.81 -55.48 -23.71
CA GLY A 5 -32.88 -54.33 -23.63
C GLY A 5 -32.34 -53.92 -22.25
N THR A 6 -31.18 -54.47 -21.88
CA THR A 6 -30.27 -54.04 -20.80
C THR A 6 -29.60 -52.69 -21.14
N VAL A 7 -29.30 -51.81 -20.18
CA VAL A 7 -27.99 -51.12 -19.97
C VAL A 7 -27.99 -50.42 -18.59
N LEU A 8 -26.85 -50.54 -17.91
CA LEU A 8 -26.47 -50.03 -16.59
C LEU A 8 -25.63 -48.74 -16.76
N VAL A 9 -25.96 -47.61 -16.12
CA VAL A 9 -24.99 -46.52 -15.85
C VAL A 9 -25.37 -45.75 -14.57
N ALA A 10 -24.34 -45.50 -13.75
CA ALA A 10 -24.30 -44.80 -12.47
C ALA A 10 -24.73 -43.31 -12.53
N GLY A 11 -25.17 -42.76 -11.39
CA GLY A 11 -25.55 -41.35 -11.28
C GLY A 11 -25.45 -40.79 -9.86
N VAL A 12 -24.22 -40.44 -9.46
CA VAL A 12 -23.78 -39.26 -8.69
C VAL A 12 -24.58 -38.82 -7.45
N ALA A 13 -23.93 -38.93 -6.28
CA ALA A 13 -24.29 -38.25 -5.04
C ALA A 13 -24.03 -36.73 -5.16
N LEU A 14 -25.06 -35.91 -4.94
CA LEU A 14 -24.96 -34.46 -4.97
C LEU A 14 -24.61 -33.93 -3.57
N GLY A 15 -23.32 -33.64 -3.35
CA GLY A 15 -22.84 -32.89 -2.21
C GLY A 15 -23.21 -31.41 -2.35
N SER A 16 -23.90 -30.86 -1.35
CA SER A 16 -24.15 -29.41 -1.27
C SER A 16 -23.17 -28.80 -0.27
N LEU A 17 -22.00 -28.37 -0.76
CA LEU A 17 -21.13 -27.46 0.00
C LEU A 17 -21.77 -26.06 -0.01
N LEU A 18 -22.19 -25.61 1.17
CA LEU A 18 -22.63 -24.23 1.39
C LEU A 18 -21.39 -23.32 1.42
N SER A 19 -20.90 -22.90 0.26
CA SER A 19 -19.88 -21.87 0.15
C SER A 19 -20.49 -20.50 0.49
N GLY A 20 -20.30 -20.05 1.74
CA GLY A 20 -20.54 -18.66 2.10
C GLY A 20 -19.56 -17.76 1.35
N ALA A 21 -20.00 -17.18 0.24
CA ALA A 21 -19.25 -16.11 -0.41
C ALA A 21 -19.24 -14.90 0.52
N LEU A 22 -18.08 -14.64 1.14
CA LEU A 22 -17.78 -13.33 1.71
C LEU A 22 -17.83 -12.34 0.54
N THR A 23 -18.91 -11.56 0.44
CA THR A 23 -18.99 -10.47 -0.51
C THR A 23 -17.85 -9.50 -0.20
N PRO A 24 -16.92 -9.24 -1.13
CA PRO A 24 -15.93 -8.20 -0.91
C PRO A 24 -16.67 -6.87 -0.77
N VAL A 25 -16.54 -6.22 0.39
CA VAL A 25 -16.91 -4.81 0.53
C VAL A 25 -15.98 -4.03 -0.39
N SER A 26 -16.46 -3.65 -1.57
CA SER A 26 -15.75 -2.71 -2.42
C SER A 26 -15.77 -1.33 -1.77
N ALA A 27 -14.69 -0.97 -1.08
CA ALA A 27 -14.46 0.40 -0.62
C ALA A 27 -14.08 1.28 -1.83
N GLN A 28 -15.08 1.76 -2.57
CA GLN A 28 -14.88 2.74 -3.65
C GLN A 28 -14.51 4.09 -3.03
N ILE A 29 -13.34 4.66 -3.34
CA ILE A 29 -12.96 5.98 -2.82
C ILE A 29 -13.47 7.07 -3.75
N TYR A 30 -14.09 8.10 -3.19
CA TYR A 30 -14.54 9.27 -3.93
C TYR A 30 -13.82 10.51 -3.42
N ARG A 31 -13.31 11.31 -4.36
CA ARG A 31 -12.84 12.66 -4.09
C ARG A 31 -13.95 13.66 -4.41
N TRP A 32 -14.22 14.58 -3.51
CA TRP A 32 -15.16 15.67 -3.73
C TRP A 32 -14.60 16.98 -3.21
N THR A 33 -15.08 18.09 -3.75
CA THR A 33 -14.73 19.44 -3.30
C THR A 33 -15.89 20.01 -2.51
N ASP A 34 -15.63 20.55 -1.32
CA ASP A 34 -16.67 21.15 -0.49
C ASP A 34 -16.97 22.61 -0.90
N GLU A 35 -17.95 23.24 -0.23
CA GLU A 35 -18.35 24.64 -0.44
C GLU A 35 -17.22 25.66 -0.25
N ARG A 36 -16.11 25.28 0.41
CA ARG A 36 -14.94 26.15 0.63
C ARG A 36 -13.84 25.91 -0.40
N GLY A 37 -14.06 25.04 -1.38
CA GLY A 37 -13.05 24.64 -2.34
C GLY A 37 -12.06 23.59 -1.81
N GLU A 38 -12.30 23.00 -0.63
CA GLU A 38 -11.39 22.00 -0.04
C GLU A 38 -11.65 20.61 -0.62
N VAL A 39 -10.57 19.91 -0.97
CA VAL A 39 -10.62 18.53 -1.48
C VAL A 39 -10.78 17.54 -0.32
N ARG A 40 -11.81 16.71 -0.38
CA ARG A 40 -12.13 15.68 0.62
C ARG A 40 -12.23 14.31 -0.02
N TYR A 41 -11.96 13.27 0.77
CA TYR A 41 -12.05 11.87 0.37
C TYR A 41 -13.09 11.14 1.22
N SER A 42 -13.82 10.21 0.61
CA SER A 42 -14.86 9.43 1.30
C SER A 42 -14.90 8.01 0.78
N GLN A 43 -15.13 7.05 1.69
CA GLN A 43 -15.29 5.64 1.33
C GLN A 43 -16.76 5.38 0.97
N GLY A 44 -17.04 5.33 -0.33
CA GLY A 44 -18.35 5.15 -0.92
C GLY A 44 -19.08 6.46 -1.23
N ILE A 45 -19.88 6.44 -2.29
CA ILE A 45 -20.70 7.59 -2.74
C ILE A 45 -21.72 8.03 -1.67
N HIS A 46 -22.20 7.08 -0.86
CA HIS A 46 -23.17 7.33 0.21
C HIS A 46 -22.58 8.13 1.39
N SER A 47 -21.25 8.07 1.58
CA SER A 47 -20.52 8.82 2.58
C SER A 47 -20.30 10.30 2.18
N ILE A 48 -20.64 10.67 0.94
CA ILE A 48 -20.59 12.05 0.45
C ILE A 48 -21.95 12.72 0.68
N PRO A 49 -22.00 13.96 1.21
CA PRO A 49 -23.25 14.71 1.33
C PRO A 49 -23.94 14.87 -0.04
N PRO A 50 -25.28 14.75 -0.14
CA PRO A 50 -26.01 14.70 -1.41
C PRO A 50 -25.64 15.82 -2.39
N GLN A 51 -25.42 17.03 -1.89
CA GLN A 51 -25.09 18.22 -2.67
C GLN A 51 -23.72 18.15 -3.37
N PHE A 52 -22.79 17.34 -2.89
CA PHE A 52 -21.44 17.20 -3.47
C PHE A 52 -21.25 15.92 -4.30
N ARG A 53 -22.27 15.06 -4.38
CA ARG A 53 -22.19 13.78 -5.11
C ARG A 53 -22.03 13.97 -6.62
N ALA A 54 -22.67 14.99 -7.19
CA ALA A 54 -22.61 15.26 -8.63
C ALA A 54 -21.22 15.73 -9.11
N GLY A 55 -20.41 16.31 -8.21
CA GLY A 55 -19.02 16.71 -8.48
C GLY A 55 -17.97 15.74 -7.94
N ALA A 56 -18.39 14.60 -7.39
CA ALA A 56 -17.49 13.61 -6.83
C ALA A 56 -16.84 12.79 -7.95
N VAL A 57 -15.51 12.76 -7.97
CA VAL A 57 -14.74 11.93 -8.88
C VAL A 57 -14.43 10.61 -8.17
N MET A 58 -14.88 9.49 -8.76
CA MET A 58 -14.48 8.16 -8.29
C MET A 58 -12.99 7.97 -8.52
N MET A 59 -12.25 7.74 -7.44
CA MET A 59 -10.81 7.48 -7.43
C MET A 59 -10.57 5.99 -7.22
N SER A 60 -10.83 5.24 -8.29
CA SER A 60 -10.54 3.80 -8.43
C SER A 60 -11.19 2.88 -7.39
N THR A 61 -11.50 1.64 -7.80
CA THR A 61 -11.61 0.52 -6.88
C THR A 61 -10.20 0.02 -6.56
N PRO A 62 -9.93 -0.53 -5.36
CA PRO A 62 -8.73 -1.34 -5.18
C PRO A 62 -8.72 -2.38 -6.30
N SER A 63 -7.66 -2.41 -7.12
CA SER A 63 -7.47 -3.52 -8.05
C SER A 63 -7.46 -4.79 -7.19
N GLN A 64 -8.50 -5.61 -7.36
CA GLN A 64 -8.56 -6.96 -6.81
C GLN A 64 -7.20 -7.61 -7.08
N PRO A 65 -6.56 -8.28 -6.09
CA PRO A 65 -5.36 -9.06 -6.37
C PRO A 65 -5.66 -9.95 -7.58
N ALA A 66 -4.88 -9.79 -8.65
CA ALA A 66 -5.05 -10.59 -9.85
C ALA A 66 -5.08 -12.06 -9.43
N ALA A 67 -6.12 -12.78 -9.84
CA ALA A 67 -6.16 -14.23 -9.66
C ALA A 67 -4.86 -14.83 -10.22
N PRO A 68 -4.31 -15.89 -9.61
CA PRO A 68 -3.04 -16.46 -10.05
C PRO A 68 -3.19 -17.04 -11.46
N THR A 69 -2.69 -16.31 -12.45
CA THR A 69 -2.44 -16.89 -13.78
C THR A 69 -1.24 -17.83 -13.66
N PRO A 70 -1.29 -19.07 -14.18
CA PRO A 70 -0.15 -19.96 -14.19
C PRO A 70 1.04 -19.32 -14.92
N ALA A 71 2.20 -19.39 -14.28
CA ALA A 71 3.44 -18.73 -14.66
C ALA A 71 3.88 -18.99 -16.11
N ALA A 72 4.15 -17.91 -16.84
CA ALA A 72 5.17 -17.90 -17.87
C ALA A 72 6.52 -17.55 -17.21
N PRO A 73 7.67 -18.04 -17.70
CA PRO A 73 8.93 -17.99 -16.95
C PRO A 73 9.42 -16.54 -16.83
N GLU A 74 9.60 -16.08 -15.59
CA GLU A 74 10.41 -14.88 -15.31
C GLU A 74 11.84 -15.10 -15.82
N PRO A 75 12.47 -14.10 -16.46
CA PRO A 75 13.92 -14.10 -16.64
C PRO A 75 14.62 -14.25 -15.29
N PRO A 76 15.75 -14.98 -15.22
CA PRO A 76 16.35 -15.38 -13.96
C PRO A 76 16.68 -14.16 -13.12
N ALA A 77 16.11 -14.12 -11.91
CA ALA A 77 16.58 -13.29 -10.83
C ALA A 77 18.11 -13.39 -10.75
N ALA A 78 18.79 -12.25 -10.88
CA ALA A 78 20.20 -12.14 -10.56
C ALA A 78 20.36 -12.33 -9.04
N SER A 79 20.37 -13.59 -8.63
CA SER A 79 20.83 -14.04 -7.33
C SER A 79 22.35 -13.88 -7.33
N GLY A 80 22.83 -12.84 -6.64
CA GLY A 80 24.25 -12.52 -6.64
C GLY A 80 24.60 -11.18 -6.03
N ALA A 81 24.09 -10.87 -4.84
CA ALA A 81 24.71 -9.88 -3.96
C ALA A 81 25.15 -10.62 -2.68
N PRO A 82 26.39 -10.41 -2.18
CA PRO A 82 26.87 -11.13 -1.02
C PRO A 82 25.96 -10.84 0.18
N ALA A 83 25.59 -11.91 0.88
CA ALA A 83 24.86 -11.86 2.14
C ALA A 83 25.73 -11.15 3.20
N GLY A 84 25.71 -9.82 3.18
CA GLY A 84 26.07 -9.04 4.34
C GLY A 84 24.96 -9.23 5.37
N THR A 85 25.31 -9.76 6.54
CA THR A 85 24.39 -9.95 7.66
C THR A 85 23.70 -8.63 7.99
N THR A 86 22.42 -8.50 7.64
CA THR A 86 21.58 -7.39 8.12
C THR A 86 21.55 -7.50 9.65
N PRO A 87 21.93 -6.45 10.40
CA PRO A 87 21.77 -6.45 11.85
C PRO A 87 20.31 -6.75 12.23
N ALA A 88 20.08 -7.50 13.30
CA ALA A 88 18.73 -7.68 13.81
C ALA A 88 18.08 -6.30 14.06
N GLY A 89 16.90 -6.06 13.48
CA GLY A 89 16.24 -4.75 13.53
C GLY A 89 16.73 -3.74 12.49
N GLY A 90 17.56 -4.13 11.52
CA GLY A 90 18.04 -3.30 10.42
C GLY A 90 17.47 -3.69 9.05
N ALA A 91 17.80 -2.89 8.04
CA ALA A 91 17.45 -3.13 6.64
C ALA A 91 18.65 -2.91 5.74
N ARG A 92 18.75 -3.67 4.65
CA ARG A 92 19.75 -3.49 3.59
C ARG A 92 19.04 -3.42 2.25
N ILE A 93 18.99 -2.23 1.67
CA ILE A 93 18.18 -1.88 0.51
C ILE A 93 19.12 -1.64 -0.68
N PRO A 94 19.20 -2.54 -1.66
CA PRO A 94 19.95 -2.30 -2.87
C PRO A 94 19.28 -1.20 -3.70
N PHE A 95 20.07 -0.39 -4.41
CA PHE A 95 19.54 0.63 -5.30
C PHE A 95 20.30 0.69 -6.63
N THR A 96 19.68 1.31 -7.63
CA THR A 96 20.33 1.59 -8.92
C THR A 96 20.77 3.06 -8.96
N PRO A 97 22.06 3.38 -9.17
CA PRO A 97 22.53 4.75 -9.28
C PRO A 97 21.75 5.54 -10.35
N GLY A 98 21.39 6.78 -10.03
CA GLY A 98 20.61 7.64 -10.93
C GLY A 98 19.11 7.29 -11.00
N GLN A 99 18.63 6.31 -10.22
CA GLN A 99 17.21 6.02 -10.05
C GLN A 99 16.75 6.34 -8.62
N PRO A 100 15.46 6.68 -8.42
CA PRO A 100 14.90 6.81 -7.09
C PRO A 100 15.04 5.51 -6.27
N ILE A 101 15.35 5.64 -4.98
CA ILE A 101 15.50 4.49 -4.08
C ILE A 101 14.13 4.07 -3.58
N MET A 102 13.59 2.97 -4.09
CA MET A 102 12.30 2.45 -3.68
C MET A 102 12.44 1.39 -2.60
N VAL A 103 11.50 1.35 -1.66
CA VAL A 103 11.41 0.34 -0.60
C VAL A 103 10.02 -0.28 -0.56
N ASN A 104 9.97 -1.57 -0.23
CA ASN A 104 8.74 -2.26 0.11
C ASN A 104 8.52 -2.14 1.61
N ALA A 105 7.53 -1.35 2.01
CA ALA A 105 7.15 -1.17 3.40
C ALA A 105 5.92 -2.02 3.74
N ARG A 106 5.87 -2.60 4.94
CA ARG A 106 4.64 -3.16 5.52
C ARG A 106 4.10 -2.17 6.54
N ILE A 107 2.83 -1.82 6.40
CA ILE A 107 2.14 -0.91 7.32
C ILE A 107 1.28 -1.75 8.26
N ASN A 108 1.45 -1.59 9.57
CA ASN A 108 0.73 -2.35 10.60
C ASN A 108 0.81 -3.89 10.43
N GLY A 109 1.91 -4.40 9.84
CA GLY A 109 2.06 -5.83 9.51
C GLY A 109 1.16 -6.33 8.37
N GLY A 110 0.46 -5.43 7.67
CA GLY A 110 -0.42 -5.73 6.55
C GLY A 110 0.32 -5.88 5.20
N GLY A 111 -0.39 -5.53 4.13
CA GLY A 111 0.12 -5.59 2.77
C GLY A 111 1.37 -4.72 2.54
N SER A 112 2.08 -5.01 1.45
CA SER A 112 3.25 -4.23 1.06
C SER A 112 2.83 -2.95 0.32
N THR A 113 3.53 -1.86 0.60
CA THR A 113 3.35 -0.52 0.04
C THR A 113 4.70 -0.06 -0.52
N GLN A 114 4.71 0.40 -1.77
CA GLN A 114 5.95 0.83 -2.41
C GLN A 114 6.21 2.32 -2.13
N LEU A 115 7.22 2.61 -1.31
CA LEU A 115 7.57 3.97 -0.90
C LEU A 115 8.92 4.39 -1.50
N LEU A 116 9.04 5.65 -1.89
CA LEU A 116 10.32 6.28 -2.21
C LEU A 116 11.00 6.68 -0.89
N LEU A 117 12.25 6.26 -0.68
CA LEU A 117 13.06 6.74 0.44
C LEU A 117 13.43 8.20 0.18
N ASP A 118 12.92 9.12 1.02
CA ASP A 118 13.07 10.56 0.85
C ASP A 118 13.61 11.22 2.12
N THR A 119 14.92 11.49 2.13
CA THR A 119 15.58 12.20 3.24
C THR A 119 15.25 13.70 3.29
N GLY A 120 14.62 14.25 2.24
CA GLY A 120 14.16 15.63 2.18
C GLY A 120 12.76 15.83 2.78
N ALA A 121 11.98 14.76 2.89
CA ALA A 121 10.64 14.80 3.49
C ALA A 121 10.70 14.73 5.01
N GLN A 122 10.11 15.72 5.70
CA GLN A 122 10.01 15.71 7.16
C GLN A 122 9.10 14.58 7.67
N GLY A 123 7.99 14.34 6.98
CA GLY A 123 7.00 13.31 7.33
C GLY A 123 6.83 12.29 6.22
N THR A 124 6.43 11.09 6.59
CA THR A 124 6.07 10.02 5.68
C THR A 124 4.72 10.33 5.06
N VAL A 125 4.64 10.21 3.73
CA VAL A 125 3.43 10.44 2.94
C VAL A 125 3.01 9.12 2.33
N ILE A 126 1.74 8.75 2.48
CA ILE A 126 1.17 7.55 1.85
C ILE A 126 -0.11 7.96 1.13
N SER A 127 -0.29 7.46 -0.09
CA SER A 127 -1.46 7.77 -0.90
C SER A 127 -2.74 7.30 -0.19
N PRO A 128 -3.85 8.05 -0.32
CA PRO A 128 -5.12 7.64 0.24
C PRO A 128 -5.57 6.26 -0.25
N THR A 129 -5.26 5.93 -1.52
CA THR A 129 -5.57 4.64 -2.14
C THR A 129 -4.83 3.49 -1.47
N ALA A 130 -3.53 3.65 -1.18
CA ALA A 130 -2.75 2.63 -0.49
C ALA A 130 -3.23 2.45 0.96
N LEU A 131 -3.49 3.55 1.67
CA LEU A 131 -4.05 3.49 3.03
C LEU A 131 -5.42 2.78 3.06
N ALA A 132 -6.27 3.02 2.07
CA ALA A 132 -7.56 2.35 1.94
C ALA A 132 -7.41 0.85 1.64
N ALA A 133 -6.49 0.46 0.74
CA ALA A 133 -6.20 -0.94 0.42
C ALA A 133 -5.69 -1.73 1.64
N LEU A 134 -5.02 -1.03 2.57
CA LEU A 134 -4.56 -1.57 3.85
C LEU A 134 -5.63 -1.57 4.96
N GLY A 135 -6.83 -1.04 4.68
CA GLY A 135 -7.90 -0.93 5.67
C GLY A 135 -7.64 0.10 6.77
N ILE A 136 -6.74 1.06 6.55
CA ILE A 136 -6.42 2.09 7.53
C ILE A 136 -7.58 3.08 7.66
N SER A 137 -8.08 3.22 8.89
CA SER A 137 -9.21 4.09 9.20
C SER A 137 -8.78 5.54 9.40
N TYR A 138 -9.59 6.45 8.88
CA TYR A 138 -9.43 7.90 9.05
C TYR A 138 -10.22 8.44 10.24
N ARG A 139 -10.85 7.58 11.05
CA ARG A 139 -11.72 7.99 12.17
C ARG A 139 -11.01 8.94 13.15
N ASN A 140 -9.72 8.71 13.37
CA ASN A 140 -8.88 9.51 14.28
C ASN A 140 -7.86 10.36 13.50
N ALA A 141 -8.16 10.70 12.24
CA ALA A 141 -7.28 11.52 11.42
C ALA A 141 -7.19 12.93 12.01
N VAL A 142 -5.96 13.46 12.06
CA VAL A 142 -5.68 14.82 12.50
C VAL A 142 -5.53 15.71 11.27
N ARG A 143 -6.12 16.91 11.33
CA ARG A 143 -5.90 17.92 10.29
C ARG A 143 -4.56 18.60 10.51
N GLY A 144 -3.81 18.77 9.43
CA GLY A 144 -2.56 19.51 9.42
C GLY A 144 -2.33 20.17 8.07
N SER A 145 -1.19 20.83 7.93
CA SER A 145 -0.70 21.30 6.64
C SER A 145 0.70 20.78 6.40
N ILE A 146 1.00 20.43 5.15
CA ILE A 146 2.36 20.17 4.69
C ILE A 146 2.86 21.37 3.91
N LYS A 147 4.16 21.63 4.01
CA LYS A 147 4.86 22.61 3.18
C LYS A 147 5.80 21.86 2.26
N GLY A 148 5.49 21.87 0.97
CA GLY A 148 6.33 21.33 -0.09
C GLY A 148 7.05 22.44 -0.85
N VAL A 149 7.83 22.04 -1.85
CA VAL A 149 8.52 22.97 -2.78
C VAL A 149 7.49 23.80 -3.57
N THR A 150 6.32 23.23 -3.85
CA THR A 150 5.24 23.84 -4.63
C THR A 150 4.26 24.68 -3.82
N GLY A 151 4.43 24.77 -2.48
CA GLY A 151 3.57 25.55 -1.60
C GLY A 151 3.03 24.77 -0.40
N ASN A 152 2.00 25.31 0.23
CA ASN A 152 1.33 24.68 1.37
C ASN A 152 0.08 23.91 0.91
N ALA A 153 -0.17 22.75 1.49
CA ALA A 153 -1.36 21.96 1.25
C ALA A 153 -1.96 21.49 2.58
N ASP A 154 -3.28 21.62 2.72
CA ASP A 154 -4.00 21.00 3.83
C ASP A 154 -4.09 19.50 3.64
N VAL A 155 -3.81 18.76 4.70
CA VAL A 155 -3.72 17.30 4.68
C VAL A 155 -4.40 16.68 5.89
N LEU A 156 -4.70 15.39 5.75
CA LEU A 156 -5.06 14.53 6.87
C LEU A 156 -3.83 13.70 7.24
N ALA A 157 -3.53 13.61 8.51
CA ALA A 157 -2.55 12.68 9.04
C ALA A 157 -3.27 11.55 9.79
N VAL A 158 -2.95 10.30 9.46
CA VAL A 158 -3.53 9.12 10.11
C VAL A 158 -2.48 8.45 10.99
N ARG A 159 -2.90 7.96 12.16
CA ARG A 159 -2.02 7.20 13.05
C ARG A 159 -1.91 5.77 12.55
N ILE A 160 -0.69 5.27 12.47
CA ILE A 160 -0.37 3.87 12.23
C ILE A 160 0.48 3.34 13.38
N GLU A 161 0.38 2.03 13.64
CA GLU A 161 1.11 1.35 14.70
C GLU A 161 2.56 1.10 14.32
N SER A 162 2.83 0.86 13.04
CA SER A 162 4.18 0.60 12.56
C SER A 162 4.35 0.71 11.05
N ILE A 163 5.54 1.12 10.66
CA ILE A 163 6.13 0.88 9.34
C ILE A 163 7.26 -0.12 9.51
N GLU A 164 7.39 -1.04 8.59
CA GLU A 164 8.47 -2.01 8.55
C GLU A 164 9.04 -2.11 7.13
N VAL A 165 10.34 -1.89 6.99
CA VAL A 165 11.09 -2.06 5.74
C VAL A 165 12.12 -3.16 5.98
N GLU A 166 11.93 -4.31 5.35
CA GLU A 166 12.70 -5.52 5.66
C GLU A 166 12.67 -5.82 7.17
N GLY A 167 13.79 -5.70 7.89
CA GLY A 167 13.86 -5.87 9.35
C GLY A 167 13.81 -4.56 10.15
N ALA A 168 13.82 -3.40 9.49
CA ALA A 168 13.78 -2.09 10.15
C ALA A 168 12.32 -1.71 10.43
N ARG A 169 11.94 -1.72 11.71
CA ARG A 169 10.57 -1.45 12.16
C ARG A 169 10.53 -0.27 13.12
N PHE A 170 9.61 0.65 12.90
CA PHE A 170 9.38 1.78 13.80
C PHE A 170 7.90 2.19 13.84
N GLY A 171 7.48 2.68 14.99
CA GLY A 171 6.14 3.20 15.25
C GLY A 171 5.82 3.19 16.75
N PRO A 172 4.65 3.71 17.15
CA PRO A 172 3.61 4.31 16.30
C PRO A 172 4.00 5.70 15.76
N LEU A 173 3.39 6.11 14.63
CA LEU A 173 3.63 7.41 14.00
C LEU A 173 2.40 7.93 13.24
N LEU A 174 2.40 9.23 12.94
CA LEU A 174 1.40 9.86 12.06
C LEU A 174 1.95 9.91 10.64
N VAL A 175 1.20 9.36 9.68
CA VAL A 175 1.54 9.44 8.25
C VAL A 175 0.56 10.36 7.55
N VAL A 176 1.08 11.17 6.63
CA VAL A 176 0.28 12.11 5.84
C VAL A 176 -0.42 11.34 4.73
N ALA A 177 -1.75 11.42 4.69
CA ALA A 177 -2.58 10.87 3.64
C ALA A 177 -2.69 11.85 2.46
N HIS A 178 -1.75 11.78 1.54
CA HIS A 178 -1.70 12.67 0.37
C HIS A 178 -1.08 11.97 -0.83
N ASP A 179 -1.47 12.39 -2.04
CA ASP A 179 -0.82 11.92 -3.27
C ASP A 179 0.45 12.73 -3.51
N ALA A 180 1.61 12.08 -3.44
CA ALA A 180 2.90 12.74 -3.65
C ALA A 180 3.19 13.06 -5.13
N GLY A 181 2.28 12.74 -6.06
CA GLY A 181 2.43 13.05 -7.48
C GLY A 181 3.52 12.24 -8.18
N LEU A 182 3.86 11.07 -7.63
CA LEU A 182 4.99 10.24 -8.09
C LEU A 182 4.67 9.42 -9.36
N GLY A 183 3.42 9.43 -9.82
CA GLY A 183 2.92 8.61 -10.93
C GLY A 183 2.33 7.27 -10.47
N SER A 184 1.79 6.50 -11.42
CA SER A 184 1.14 5.22 -11.15
C SER A 184 2.11 4.18 -10.56
N GLY A 185 1.69 3.50 -9.49
CA GLY A 185 2.43 2.38 -8.89
C GLY A 185 3.40 2.76 -7.78
N ARG A 186 3.50 4.04 -7.41
CA ARG A 186 4.27 4.51 -6.27
C ARG A 186 3.32 5.03 -5.21
N ASP A 187 3.35 4.40 -4.05
CA ASP A 187 2.33 4.63 -3.03
C ASP A 187 2.67 5.79 -2.10
N GLY A 188 3.89 6.32 -2.13
CA GLY A 188 4.25 7.47 -1.31
C GLY A 188 5.75 7.67 -1.06
N LEU A 189 6.04 8.41 0.02
CA LEU A 189 7.37 8.80 0.48
C LEU A 189 7.61 8.25 1.89
N LEU A 190 8.75 7.61 2.11
CA LEU A 190 9.25 7.28 3.45
C LEU A 190 10.14 8.43 3.93
N GLY A 191 9.63 9.18 4.90
CA GLY A 191 10.24 10.41 5.37
C GLY A 191 11.11 10.25 6.61
N ARG A 192 11.60 11.39 7.10
CA ARG A 192 12.50 11.49 8.25
C ARG A 192 11.87 11.12 9.58
N ASP A 193 10.56 11.28 9.75
CA ASP A 193 9.80 10.78 10.90
C ASP A 193 10.00 9.27 11.15
N PHE A 194 10.26 8.49 10.11
CA PHE A 194 10.72 7.11 10.19
C PHE A 194 12.25 7.01 10.17
N LEU A 195 12.91 7.60 9.17
CA LEU A 195 14.34 7.42 8.91
C LEU A 195 15.24 7.92 10.05
N ASP A 196 14.84 8.99 10.75
CA ASP A 196 15.60 9.56 11.87
C ASP A 196 15.59 8.62 13.10
N ASN A 197 14.93 7.47 13.07
CA ASN A 197 15.01 6.45 14.13
C ASN A 197 16.09 5.39 13.87
N PHE A 198 16.75 5.47 12.72
CA PHE A 198 17.82 4.58 12.31
C PHE A 198 19.09 5.37 12.02
N ILE A 199 20.24 4.68 12.00
CA ILE A 199 21.44 5.18 11.35
C ILE A 199 21.30 4.81 9.87
N VAL A 200 21.18 5.84 9.02
CA VAL A 200 21.05 5.68 7.56
C VAL A 200 22.43 5.81 6.93
N THR A 201 22.91 4.74 6.30
CA THR A 201 24.17 4.75 5.55
C THR A 201 23.88 4.51 4.07
N ILE A 202 24.29 5.43 3.21
CA ILE A 202 24.20 5.28 1.75
C ILE A 202 25.60 4.98 1.22
N ASP A 203 25.82 3.72 0.85
CA ASP A 203 27.06 3.27 0.22
C ASP A 203 26.87 3.25 -1.29
N SER A 204 27.28 4.33 -1.95
CA SER A 204 27.16 4.47 -3.41
C SER A 204 28.08 3.53 -4.19
N ALA A 205 29.22 3.14 -3.62
CA ALA A 205 30.15 2.22 -4.27
C ALA A 205 29.55 0.80 -4.33
N ASN A 206 28.96 0.36 -3.21
CA ASN A 206 28.30 -0.94 -3.11
C ASN A 206 26.81 -0.90 -3.49
N ARG A 207 26.27 0.27 -3.84
CA ARG A 207 24.90 0.50 -4.30
C ARG A 207 23.84 0.02 -3.30
N VAL A 208 24.05 0.34 -2.03
CA VAL A 208 23.20 -0.13 -0.93
C VAL A 208 22.94 0.98 0.08
N VAL A 209 21.69 1.09 0.51
CA VAL A 209 21.30 1.82 1.73
C VAL A 209 21.19 0.83 2.88
N THR A 210 21.78 1.15 4.02
CA THR A 210 21.64 0.39 5.26
C THR A 210 20.91 1.23 6.29
N LEU A 211 19.86 0.67 6.89
CA LEU A 211 19.22 1.18 8.09
C LEU A 211 19.67 0.30 9.26
N SER A 212 20.33 0.87 10.27
CA SER A 212 20.67 0.14 11.48
C SER A 212 20.05 0.77 12.73
N PRO A 213 19.70 -0.02 13.75
CA PRO A 213 19.17 0.51 15.01
C PRO A 213 20.14 1.51 15.64
N LYS A 214 19.60 2.57 16.23
CA LYS A 214 20.35 3.42 17.15
C LYS A 214 20.57 2.65 18.46
N LYS A 215 21.78 2.78 19.03
CA LYS A 215 22.10 2.23 20.35
C LYS A 215 21.42 3.01 21.46
#